data_AF-A0A970Q000-F1
#
_entry.id   AF-A0A970Q000-F1
#
_cell.length_a   1.000
_cell.length_b   1.000
_cell.length_c   1.000
_cell.angle_alpha   90.00
_cell.angle_beta   90.00
_cell.angle_gamma   90.00
#
_symmetry.space_group_name_H-M   'P 1'
#
loop_
_entity.id
_entity.type
_entity.pdbx_description
1 polymer ?
#
loop_
_entity_poly.entity_id
_entity_poly.type
_entity_poly.pdbx_seq_one_letter_code
_entity_poly.pdbx_strand_id
1 'polypeptide(L)' 'MFNIVLNYIVRFSFIVIGVFLLLGIFVPEHPSKTLSQAMGIVFILWGLYRLISYYFQLKKRRAYESEE' A
#
# COMPACT_ATOMS: atom_id res chain seq x y z
N MET A 1 18.67 3.28 8.51
CA MET A 1 18.08 3.79 7.25
C MET A 1 17.58 2.69 6.31
N PHE A 2 18.35 1.63 6.05
CA PHE A 2 17.96 0.53 5.14
C PHE A 2 16.60 -0.13 5.48
N ASN A 3 16.33 -0.44 6.75
CA ASN A 3 15.04 -1.02 7.19
C ASN A 3 13.82 -0.11 6.98
N ILE A 4 14.02 1.22 6.92
CA ILE A 4 12.94 2.20 6.67
C ILE A 4 12.61 2.20 5.18
N VAL A 5 13.64 2.23 4.33
CA VAL A 5 13.50 2.20 2.87
C VAL A 5 12.88 0.88 2.41
N LEU A 6 13.35 -0.25 2.94
CA LEU A 6 12.83 -1.58 2.60
C LEU A 6 11.36 -1.74 3.01
N ASN A 7 10.97 -1.19 4.16
CA ASN A 7 9.55 -1.12 4.57
C ASN A 7 8.71 -0.28 3.61
N TYR A 8 9.23 0.85 3.13
CA TYR A 8 8.55 1.68 2.14
C TYR A 8 8.38 0.96 0.81
N ILE A 9 9.42 0.26 0.33
CA ILE A 9 9.38 -0.51 -0.92
C ILE A 9 8.34 -1.63 -0.82
N VAL A 10 8.36 -2.42 0.26
CA VAL A 10 7.39 -3.50 0.49
C VAL A 10 5.96 -2.95 0.59
N ARG A 11 5.76 -1.77 1.19
CA ARG A 11 4.43 -1.14 1.26
C ARG A 11 3.98 -0.62 -0.11
N PHE A 12 4.89 -0.04 -0.88
CA PHE A 12 4.61 0.44 -2.22
C PHE A 12 4.28 -0.71 -3.17
N SER A 13 4.94 -1.88 -3.03
CA SER A 13 4.61 -3.05 -3.85
C SER A 13 3.18 -3.55 -3.64
N PHE A 14 2.60 -3.44 -2.44
CA PHE A 14 1.18 -3.77 -2.23
C PHE A 14 0.23 -2.87 -3.01
N ILE A 15 0.54 -1.57 -3.09
CA ILE A 15 -0.25 -0.61 -3.87
C ILE A 15 -0.15 -0.94 -5.37
N VAL A 16 1.07 -1.19 -5.85
CA VAL A 16 1.33 -1.57 -7.24
C VAL A 16 0.58 -2.86 -7.61
N ILE A 17 0.67 -3.91 -6.78
CA ILE A 17 -0.07 -5.17 -6.98
C ILE A 17 -1.58 -4.93 -7.01
N GLY A 18 -2.10 -4.10 -6.09
CA GLY A 18 -3.52 -3.73 -6.07
C GLY A 18 -3.98 -3.03 -7.35
N VAL A 19 -3.18 -2.12 -7.90
CA VAL A 19 -3.45 -1.44 -9.17
C VAL A 19 -3.44 -2.42 -10.35
N PHE A 20 -2.48 -3.35 -10.39
CA PHE A 20 -2.42 -4.40 -11.42
C PHE A 20 -3.65 -5.31 -11.39
N LEU A 21 -4.12 -5.69 -10.20
CA LEU A 21 -5.36 -6.46 -10.03
C LEU A 21 -6.59 -5.67 -10.48
N LEU A 22 -6.66 -4.37 -10.17
CA LEU A 22 -7.78 -3.52 -10.53
C LEU A 22 -7.91 -3.32 -12.04
N LEU A 23 -6.79 -3.16 -12.73
CA LEU A 23 -6.74 -3.03 -14.18
C LEU A 23 -6.99 -4.35 -14.92
N GLY A 24 -7.03 -5.49 -14.20
CA GLY A 24 -7.31 -6.79 -14.78
C GLY A 24 -6.25 -7.27 -15.77
N ILE A 25 -5.06 -6.65 -15.80
CA ILE A 25 -3.98 -6.94 -16.77
C ILE A 25 -3.55 -8.42 -16.68
N PHE A 26 -3.67 -9.03 -15.49
CA PHE A 26 -3.30 -10.43 -15.23
C PHE A 26 -4.49 -11.38 -15.03
N VAL A 27 -5.73 -10.90 -15.10
CA VAL A 27 -6.91 -11.73 -14.85
C VAL A 27 -7.60 -12.01 -16.20
N PRO A 28 -7.41 -13.20 -16.82
CA PRO A 28 -8.16 -13.58 -18.01
C PRO A 28 -9.66 -13.56 -17.72
N GLU A 29 -10.50 -13.31 -18.73
CA GLU A 29 -11.96 -13.11 -18.63
C GLU A 29 -12.67 -14.23 -17.83
N HIS A 30 -12.64 -14.12 -16.51
CA HIS A 30 -13.36 -14.98 -15.60
C HIS A 30 -14.70 -14.32 -15.24
N PRO A 31 -15.77 -15.11 -15.03
CA PRO A 31 -17.09 -14.59 -14.65
C PRO A 31 -17.11 -13.81 -13.32
N SER A 32 -16.03 -13.90 -12.54
CA SER A 32 -15.84 -13.21 -11.26
C SER A 32 -15.04 -11.90 -11.36
N LYS A 33 -15.02 -11.24 -12.54
CA LYS A 33 -14.33 -9.96 -12.77
C LYS A 33 -14.67 -8.91 -11.70
N THR A 34 -15.94 -8.79 -11.32
CA THR A 34 -16.40 -7.86 -10.27
C THR A 34 -15.79 -8.16 -8.90
N LEU A 35 -15.63 -9.44 -8.55
CA LEU A 35 -15.00 -9.85 -7.29
C LEU A 35 -13.52 -9.48 -7.27
N SER A 36 -12.81 -9.74 -8.38
CA SER A 36 -11.38 -9.40 -8.51
C SER A 36 -11.13 -7.89 -8.43
N GLN A 37 -12.01 -7.08 -9.05
CA GLN A 37 -11.92 -5.61 -8.96
C GLN A 37 -12.22 -5.11 -7.54
N ALA A 38 -13.24 -5.64 -6.87
CA ALA A 38 -13.56 -5.29 -5.49
C ALA A 38 -12.38 -5.62 -4.55
N MET A 39 -11.76 -6.79 -4.71
CA MET A 39 -10.55 -7.16 -3.95
C MET A 39 -9.38 -6.23 -4.26
N GLY A 40 -9.17 -5.85 -5.54
CA GLY A 40 -8.15 -4.88 -5.93
C GLY A 40 -8.34 -3.53 -5.22
N ILE A 41 -9.57 -3.02 -5.17
CA ILE A 41 -9.91 -1.77 -4.46
C ILE A 41 -9.59 -1.88 -2.96
N VAL A 42 -9.98 -2.99 -2.32
CA VAL A 42 -9.69 -3.23 -0.89
C VAL A 42 -8.19 -3.26 -0.64
N PHE A 43 -7.42 -3.94 -1.51
CA PHE A 43 -5.97 -3.98 -1.41
C PHE A 43 -5.31 -2.60 -1.57
N ILE A 44 -5.79 -1.78 -2.50
CA ILE A 44 -5.30 -0.40 -2.69
C ILE A 44 -5.59 0.45 -1.45
N LEU A 45 -6.84 0.42 -0.95
CA LEU A 45 -7.23 1.17 0.25
C LEU A 45 -6.42 0.75 1.48
N TRP A 46 -6.21 -0.56 1.64
CA TRP A 46 -5.41 -1.09 2.75
C TRP A 46 -3.93 -0.72 2.62
N GLY A 47 -3.38 -0.76 1.41
CA GLY A 47 -2.02 -0.30 1.11
C GLY A 47 -1.83 1.19 1.44
N LEU A 48 -2.77 2.04 1.01
CA LEU A 48 -2.78 3.47 1.32
C LEU A 48 -2.89 3.75 2.82
N TYR A 49 -3.80 3.09 3.52
CA TYR A 49 -3.93 3.22 4.98
C TYR A 49 -2.62 2.92 5.69
N ARG A 50 -1.94 1.82 5.34
CA ARG A 50 -0.64 1.49 5.94
C ARG A 50 0.45 2.50 5.60
N LEU A 51 0.46 3.03 4.38
CA LEU A 51 1.44 4.06 3.97
C LEU A 51 1.28 5.32 4.83
N ILE A 52 0.04 5.81 4.95
CA ILE A 52 -0.30 7.02 5.70
C ILE A 52 -0.02 6.83 7.21
N SER A 53 -0.44 5.71 7.79
CA SER A 53 -0.18 5.40 9.21
C SER A 53 1.31 5.43 9.56
N TYR A 54 2.16 4.91 8.67
CA TYR A 54 3.61 4.96 8.87
C TYR A 54 4.19 6.35 8.72
N TYR A 55 3.72 7.13 7.76
CA TYR A 55 4.12 8.52 7.64
C TYR A 55 3.81 9.31 8.93
N PHE A 56 2.62 9.11 9.51
CA PHE A 56 2.27 9.74 10.80
C PHE A 56 3.15 9.28 11.95
N GLN A 57 3.48 7.99 12.04
CA GLN A 57 4.40 7.47 13.07
C GLN A 57 5.81 8.04 12.91
N LEU A 58 6.29 8.16 11.67
CA LEU A 58 7.61 8.72 11.36
C LEU A 58 7.65 10.23 11.67
N LYS A 59 6.55 10.95 11.39
CA LYS A 59 6.39 12.36 11.74
C LYS A 59 6.39 12.56 13.26
N LYS A 60 5.67 11.72 14.01
CA LYS A 60 5.68 11.74 15.49
C LYS A 60 7.08 11.51 16.06
N ARG A 61 7.84 10.55 15.54
CA ARG A 61 9.23 10.31 16.00
C ARG A 61 10.14 11.51 15.75
N ARG A 62 10.08 12.12 14.57
CA ARG A 62 10.90 13.30 14.26
C ARG A 62 10.57 14.53 15.11
N ALA A 63 9.32 14.70 15.52
CA ALA A 63 8.94 15.80 16.41
C ALA A 63 9.54 15.63 17.82
N TYR A 64 9.62 14.40 18.32
CA TYR A 64 10.27 14.12 19.61
C TYR A 64 11.78 14.35 19.56
N GLU A 65 12.48 13.97 18.48
CA GLU A 65 13.92 14.21 18.32
C GLU A 65 14.29 15.70 18.17
N SER A 66 13.34 16.59 17.87
CA SER A 66 13.60 18.04 17.77
C SER A 66 13.40 18.79 19.09
N GLU A 67 12.85 18.13 20.11
CA GLU A 67 12.60 18.72 21.44
C GLU A 67 13.66 18.32 22.49
N GLU A 68 14.59 17.41 22.16
CA GLU A 68 15.81 17.10 22.93
C GLU A 68 17.04 17.83 22.36
#